data_AF-A0A5C4XF39-F1
#
_entry.id   AF-A0A5C4XF39-F1
#
_cell.length_a   1.000
_cell.length_b   1.000
_cell.length_c   1.000
_cell.angle_alpha   90.00
_cell.angle_beta   90.00
_cell.angle_gamma   90.00
#
_symmetry.space_group_name_H-M   'P 1'
#
loop_
_entity.id
_entity.type
_entity.pdbx_description
1 polymer ?
#
loop_
_entity_poly.entity_id
_entity_poly.type
_entity_poly.pdbx_seq_one_letter_code
_entity_poly.pdbx_strand_id
1 'polypeptide(L)'
;MTHYVDYIADQKRDPAIVAHRGAWHGAPENSLAAIERAIAVGADIVELDIRKSIDGELFIMHDDTLLRMAGIDRDAETFTMAELQAIALREDDGGAHRPATDQRIPTLKQALEIIRGRVFADLDLKDRGLFSEVAACAREMNAAPYVDLKTRVMTREELDWVLAQNIEGVPFMAMAKFTETGFQETMALLSEIKPFMCEMRFDRLETIADNRQMFRDAGMALWTNTLNMEASGEWVDKTALTDPDRIWGTLMDAGISVFQTDEPEALKTYLKARRA
;
A
#
# COMPACT_ATOMS: atom_id res chain seq x y z
N MET A 1 2.69 -8.10 -18.36
CA MET A 1 2.40 -6.85 -17.63
C MET A 1 3.56 -5.91 -17.86
N THR A 2 3.32 -4.61 -18.03
CA THR A 2 4.39 -3.59 -17.99
C THR A 2 5.10 -3.70 -16.63
N HIS A 3 6.39 -3.36 -16.55
CA HIS A 3 7.09 -3.29 -15.26
C HIS A 3 6.43 -2.24 -14.35
N TYR A 4 6.44 -2.47 -13.05
CA TYR A 4 5.72 -1.63 -12.08
C TYR A 4 6.18 -0.16 -12.12
N VAL A 5 7.50 0.05 -12.12
CA VAL A 5 8.10 1.38 -12.23
C VAL A 5 7.68 2.09 -13.52
N ASP A 6 7.72 1.38 -14.65
CA ASP A 6 7.34 1.93 -15.96
C ASP A 6 5.84 2.29 -16.02
N TYR A 7 4.99 1.45 -15.43
CA TYR A 7 3.56 1.72 -15.31
C TYR A 7 3.32 3.00 -14.50
N ILE A 8 3.96 3.14 -13.34
CA ILE A 8 3.78 4.32 -12.49
C ILE A 8 4.34 5.59 -13.13
N ALA A 9 5.44 5.49 -13.88
CA ALA A 9 6.09 6.60 -14.57
C ALA A 9 5.32 7.11 -15.80
N ASP A 10 4.40 6.33 -16.37
CA ASP A 10 3.62 6.76 -17.54
C ASP A 10 2.70 7.93 -17.19
N GLN A 11 3.03 9.14 -17.65
CA GLN A 11 2.20 10.33 -17.37
C GLN A 11 0.86 10.37 -18.12
N LYS A 12 0.60 9.40 -19.02
CA LYS A 12 -0.66 9.31 -19.77
C LYS A 12 -1.68 8.37 -19.11
N ARG A 13 -1.29 7.63 -18.07
CA ARG A 13 -2.21 6.77 -17.33
C ARG A 13 -3.25 7.58 -16.56
N ASP A 14 -4.37 6.96 -16.27
CA ASP A 14 -5.28 7.45 -15.24
C ASP A 14 -4.60 7.33 -13.85
N PRO A 15 -5.02 8.11 -12.84
CA PRO A 15 -4.57 7.89 -11.48
C PRO A 15 -4.71 6.42 -11.07
N ALA A 16 -3.65 5.87 -10.49
CA ALA A 16 -3.59 4.46 -10.11
C ALA A 16 -4.38 4.25 -8.82
N ILE A 17 -5.13 3.15 -8.78
CA ILE A 17 -5.93 2.76 -7.63
C ILE A 17 -5.19 1.68 -6.85
N VAL A 18 -4.99 1.94 -5.56
CA VAL A 18 -4.44 0.98 -4.61
C VAL A 18 -5.56 0.50 -3.69
N ALA A 19 -5.83 -0.80 -3.72
CA ALA A 19 -6.76 -1.43 -2.77
C ALA A 19 -6.02 -1.72 -1.45
N HIS A 20 -6.33 -0.95 -0.40
CA HIS A 20 -5.73 -1.11 0.93
C HIS A 20 -6.11 -2.45 1.54
N ARG A 21 -5.14 -3.32 1.84
CA ARG A 21 -5.36 -4.70 2.33
C ARG A 21 -6.22 -5.57 1.39
N GLY A 22 -6.26 -5.24 0.10
CA GLY A 22 -7.20 -5.81 -0.87
C GLY A 22 -8.57 -5.13 -0.88
N ALA A 23 -9.46 -5.51 -1.79
CA ALA A 23 -10.82 -4.98 -1.84
C ALA A 23 -11.71 -5.76 -0.85
N TRP A 24 -11.58 -5.41 0.44
CA TRP A 24 -12.09 -6.19 1.56
C TRP A 24 -13.59 -6.01 1.86
N HIS A 25 -14.31 -5.09 1.24
CA HIS A 25 -15.77 -5.07 1.41
C HIS A 25 -16.42 -6.37 0.90
N GLY A 26 -16.87 -7.25 1.80
CA GLY A 26 -17.38 -8.60 1.56
C GLY A 26 -16.31 -9.69 1.46
N ALA A 27 -15.10 -9.46 1.99
CA ALA A 27 -14.04 -10.46 2.15
C ALA A 27 -13.13 -10.07 3.32
N PRO A 28 -12.46 -10.98 4.03
CA PRO A 28 -11.51 -10.56 5.06
C PRO A 28 -10.38 -9.71 4.47
N GLU A 29 -10.01 -8.60 5.11
CA GLU A 29 -8.78 -7.88 4.76
C GLU A 29 -7.55 -8.80 4.77
N ASN A 30 -6.54 -8.49 3.95
CA ASN A 30 -5.33 -9.31 3.79
C ASN A 30 -5.63 -10.80 3.52
N SER A 31 -6.69 -11.10 2.77
CA SER A 31 -7.00 -12.47 2.33
C SER A 31 -6.80 -12.64 0.84
N LEU A 32 -6.64 -13.91 0.43
CA LEU A 32 -6.61 -14.27 -0.99
C LEU A 32 -7.90 -13.81 -1.71
N ALA A 33 -9.07 -13.90 -1.04
CA ALA A 33 -10.32 -13.40 -1.57
C ALA A 33 -10.34 -11.86 -1.76
N ALA A 34 -9.79 -11.08 -0.82
CA ALA A 34 -9.70 -9.63 -0.97
C ALA A 34 -8.77 -9.21 -2.12
N ILE A 35 -7.67 -9.96 -2.34
CA ILE A 35 -6.78 -9.76 -3.50
C ILE A 35 -7.52 -10.07 -4.81
N GLU A 36 -8.21 -11.20 -4.89
CA GLU A 36 -9.02 -11.58 -6.06
C GLU A 36 -10.10 -10.54 -6.38
N ARG A 37 -10.75 -9.97 -5.35
CA ARG A 37 -11.71 -8.87 -5.52
C ARG A 37 -11.04 -7.59 -6.02
N ALA A 38 -9.86 -7.24 -5.53
CA ALA A 38 -9.13 -6.07 -6.02
C ALA A 38 -8.80 -6.20 -7.51
N ILE A 39 -8.39 -7.39 -7.94
CA ILE A 39 -8.18 -7.71 -9.36
C ILE A 39 -9.49 -7.57 -10.15
N ALA A 40 -10.60 -8.09 -9.63
CA ALA A 40 -11.91 -8.04 -10.31
C ALA A 40 -12.45 -6.61 -10.46
N VAL A 41 -12.23 -5.74 -9.47
CA VAL A 41 -12.58 -4.31 -9.51
C VAL A 41 -11.68 -3.55 -10.50
N GLY A 42 -10.51 -4.10 -10.83
CA GLY A 42 -9.52 -3.46 -11.69
C GLY A 42 -8.73 -2.38 -10.97
N ALA A 43 -8.40 -2.64 -9.70
CA ALA A 43 -7.34 -1.93 -8.99
C ALA A 43 -5.98 -2.20 -9.68
N ASP A 44 -5.09 -1.22 -9.64
CA ASP A 44 -3.78 -1.30 -10.28
C ASP A 44 -2.74 -1.90 -9.33
N ILE A 45 -2.89 -1.60 -8.04
CA ILE A 45 -2.03 -2.06 -6.95
C ILE A 45 -2.91 -2.66 -5.84
N VAL A 46 -2.44 -3.71 -5.19
CA VAL A 46 -2.95 -4.15 -3.89
C VAL A 46 -1.90 -3.88 -2.82
N GLU A 47 -2.29 -3.21 -1.74
CA GLU A 47 -1.41 -3.04 -0.59
C GLU A 47 -1.65 -4.19 0.39
N LEU A 48 -0.57 -4.77 0.92
CA LEU A 48 -0.61 -5.95 1.79
C LEU A 48 0.33 -5.78 2.99
N ASP A 49 -0.14 -6.17 4.15
CA ASP A 49 0.59 -6.07 5.41
C ASP A 49 1.39 -7.33 5.69
N ILE A 50 2.71 -7.23 5.88
CA ILE A 50 3.60 -8.39 6.00
C ILE A 50 4.09 -8.56 7.44
N ARG A 51 4.04 -9.81 7.90
CA ARG A 51 4.53 -10.30 9.20
C ARG A 51 5.29 -11.62 9.03
N LYS A 52 5.92 -12.08 10.13
CA LYS A 52 6.67 -13.35 10.16
C LYS A 52 6.23 -14.24 11.31
N SER A 53 5.96 -15.51 11.02
CA SER A 53 5.54 -16.50 12.00
C SER A 53 6.72 -16.95 12.87
N ILE A 54 6.43 -17.67 13.97
CA ILE A 54 7.49 -18.15 14.90
C ILE A 54 8.46 -19.15 14.25
N ASP A 55 8.00 -19.85 13.22
CA ASP A 55 8.78 -20.78 12.40
C ASP A 55 9.43 -20.12 11.17
N GLY A 56 9.32 -18.78 11.05
CA GLY A 56 10.06 -17.97 10.09
C GLY A 56 9.42 -17.84 8.71
N GLU A 57 8.16 -18.21 8.53
CA GLU A 57 7.44 -18.01 7.27
C GLU A 57 6.78 -16.62 7.23
N LEU A 58 6.86 -15.98 6.07
CA LEU A 58 6.23 -14.68 5.83
C LEU A 58 4.74 -14.86 5.54
N PHE A 59 3.90 -14.11 6.26
CA PHE A 59 2.43 -14.13 6.10
C PHE A 59 1.86 -12.72 6.01
N ILE A 60 0.60 -12.62 5.56
CA ILE A 60 -0.07 -11.33 5.41
C ILE A 60 -1.14 -11.10 6.49
N MET A 61 -1.00 -10.02 7.25
CA MET A 61 -1.89 -9.61 8.33
C MET A 61 -1.48 -8.23 8.91
N HIS A 62 -2.47 -7.38 9.18
CA HIS A 62 -2.23 -6.05 9.72
C HIS A 62 -1.85 -6.02 11.22
N ASP A 63 -2.71 -6.56 12.07
CA ASP A 63 -2.64 -6.36 13.53
C ASP A 63 -1.55 -7.18 14.20
N ASP A 64 -1.10 -6.76 15.39
CA ASP A 64 -0.19 -7.58 16.21
C ASP A 64 -0.91 -8.83 16.74
N THR A 65 -2.20 -8.69 17.10
CA THR A 65 -3.00 -9.80 17.64
C THR A 65 -4.08 -10.28 16.70
N LEU A 66 -4.46 -11.55 16.86
CA LEU A 66 -5.54 -12.19 16.10
C LEU A 66 -6.95 -11.76 16.57
N LEU A 67 -7.07 -10.79 17.48
CA LEU A 67 -8.32 -10.49 18.17
C LEU A 67 -9.39 -9.94 17.23
N ARG A 68 -9.02 -8.94 16.40
CA ARG A 68 -9.94 -8.30 15.48
C ARG A 68 -10.39 -9.27 14.39
N MET A 69 -9.44 -9.91 13.72
CA MET A 69 -9.69 -10.73 12.54
C MET A 69 -10.12 -12.17 12.84
N ALA A 70 -9.86 -12.69 14.05
CA ALA A 70 -10.18 -14.08 14.39
C ALA A 70 -10.75 -14.30 15.80
N GLY A 71 -10.80 -13.26 16.64
CA GLY A 71 -11.32 -13.37 18.01
C GLY A 71 -10.39 -14.02 19.00
N ILE A 72 -9.10 -14.15 18.65
CA ILE A 72 -8.08 -14.78 19.50
C ILE A 72 -7.17 -13.67 20.04
N ASP A 73 -7.21 -13.42 21.35
CA ASP A 73 -6.38 -12.40 22.00
C ASP A 73 -4.95 -12.93 22.25
N ARG A 74 -4.22 -13.15 21.17
CA ARG A 74 -2.81 -13.56 21.18
C ARG A 74 -2.08 -12.93 20.01
N ASP A 75 -0.80 -12.63 20.24
CA ASP A 75 0.13 -12.17 19.22
C ASP A 75 0.27 -13.21 18.10
N ALA A 76 0.03 -12.79 16.86
CA ALA A 76 0.05 -13.62 15.67
C ALA A 76 1.44 -14.20 15.39
N GLU A 77 2.51 -13.49 15.74
CA GLU A 77 3.90 -13.90 15.49
C GLU A 77 4.36 -15.00 16.47
N THR A 78 3.53 -15.34 17.48
CA THR A 78 3.78 -16.48 18.38
C THR A 78 3.27 -17.82 17.86
N PHE A 79 2.64 -17.85 16.68
CA PHE A 79 2.11 -19.04 16.04
C PHE A 79 3.01 -19.49 14.89
N THR A 80 3.02 -20.81 14.62
CA THR A 80 3.57 -21.37 13.39
C THR A 80 2.65 -21.04 12.20
N MET A 81 3.19 -21.07 10.99
CA MET A 81 2.36 -20.83 9.80
C MET A 81 1.24 -21.86 9.65
N ALA A 82 1.49 -23.12 10.04
CA ALA A 82 0.48 -24.17 10.01
C ALA A 82 -0.69 -23.88 10.97
N GLU A 83 -0.41 -23.34 12.16
CA GLU A 83 -1.46 -22.92 13.10
C GLU A 83 -2.22 -21.70 12.56
N LEU A 84 -1.52 -20.71 12.01
CA LEU A 84 -2.14 -19.53 11.39
C LEU A 84 -3.08 -19.93 10.23
N GLN A 85 -2.70 -20.89 9.40
CA GLN A 85 -3.53 -21.40 8.30
C GLN A 85 -4.75 -22.21 8.77
N ALA A 86 -4.82 -22.63 10.03
CA ALA A 86 -6.00 -23.28 10.59
C ALA A 86 -7.07 -22.28 11.06
N ILE A 87 -6.72 -20.99 11.19
CA ILE A 87 -7.59 -19.96 11.77
C ILE A 87 -8.48 -19.33 10.71
N ALA A 88 -9.80 -19.41 10.92
CA ALA A 88 -10.78 -18.75 10.07
C ALA A 88 -10.79 -17.23 10.30
N LEU A 89 -10.72 -16.47 9.21
CA LEU A 89 -10.80 -15.01 9.26
C LEU A 89 -12.24 -14.52 9.26
N ARG A 90 -12.49 -13.42 9.95
CA ARG A 90 -13.76 -12.68 9.90
C ARG A 90 -13.83 -11.82 8.65
N GLU A 91 -15.05 -11.66 8.14
CA GLU A 91 -15.35 -10.84 6.97
C GLU A 91 -15.00 -9.35 7.20
N ASP A 92 -14.82 -8.61 6.11
CA ASP A 92 -14.49 -7.19 6.08
C ASP A 92 -13.19 -6.87 6.86
N ASP A 93 -13.20 -5.75 7.57
CA ASP A 93 -12.18 -5.30 8.54
C ASP A 93 -12.32 -6.00 9.91
N GLY A 94 -13.08 -7.09 9.98
CA GLY A 94 -13.26 -7.91 11.17
C GLY A 94 -13.99 -7.22 12.33
N GLY A 95 -13.67 -7.64 13.54
CA GLY A 95 -14.37 -7.23 14.76
C GLY A 95 -15.43 -8.23 15.22
N ALA A 96 -15.78 -8.19 16.51
CA ALA A 96 -16.61 -9.22 17.16
C ALA A 96 -18.02 -9.42 16.57
N HIS A 97 -18.50 -8.45 15.79
CA HIS A 97 -19.81 -8.47 15.14
C HIS A 97 -19.78 -9.08 13.73
N ARG A 98 -18.58 -9.32 13.16
CA ARG A 98 -18.42 -9.90 11.82
C ARG A 98 -18.42 -11.43 11.87
N PRO A 99 -19.09 -12.10 10.91
CA PRO A 99 -19.07 -13.55 10.83
C PRO A 99 -17.68 -14.06 10.45
N ALA A 100 -17.34 -15.26 10.89
CA ALA A 100 -16.21 -16.00 10.36
C ALA A 100 -16.49 -16.47 8.92
N THR A 101 -15.44 -16.54 8.11
CA THR A 101 -15.48 -16.95 6.70
C THR A 101 -14.76 -18.28 6.51
N ASP A 102 -14.73 -18.77 5.26
CA ASP A 102 -13.91 -19.92 4.87
C ASP A 102 -12.44 -19.55 4.57
N GLN A 103 -12.08 -18.27 4.59
CA GLN A 103 -10.72 -17.81 4.33
C GLN A 103 -9.80 -18.06 5.54
N ARG A 104 -8.49 -18.09 5.28
CA ARG A 104 -7.42 -18.32 6.25
C ARG A 104 -6.34 -17.25 6.11
N ILE A 105 -5.49 -17.13 7.12
CA ILE A 105 -4.29 -16.26 7.06
C ILE A 105 -3.37 -16.77 5.95
N PRO A 106 -3.10 -15.98 4.89
CA PRO A 106 -2.28 -16.42 3.78
C PRO A 106 -0.80 -16.23 4.07
N THR A 107 0.03 -17.08 3.49
CA THR A 107 1.47 -16.79 3.32
C THR A 107 1.66 -15.68 2.29
N LEU A 108 2.76 -14.95 2.37
CA LEU A 108 3.17 -14.02 1.31
C LEU A 108 3.32 -14.75 -0.02
N LYS A 109 3.89 -15.95 -0.05
CA LYS A 109 4.06 -16.74 -1.28
C LYS A 109 2.72 -17.04 -1.97
N GLN A 110 1.67 -17.38 -1.21
CA GLN A 110 0.33 -17.58 -1.77
C GLN A 110 -0.23 -16.28 -2.36
N ALA A 111 -0.05 -15.14 -1.68
CA ALA A 111 -0.47 -13.85 -2.21
C ALA A 111 0.30 -13.49 -3.50
N LEU A 112 1.62 -13.69 -3.52
CA LEU A 112 2.49 -13.42 -4.67
C LEU A 112 2.12 -14.25 -5.92
N GLU A 113 1.63 -15.48 -5.74
CA GLU A 113 1.11 -16.28 -6.86
C GLU A 113 -0.20 -15.74 -7.42
N ILE A 114 -1.12 -15.27 -6.57
CA ILE A 114 -2.39 -14.68 -7.04
C ILE A 114 -2.17 -13.39 -7.82
N ILE A 115 -1.25 -12.53 -7.38
CA ILE A 115 -1.00 -11.24 -8.02
C ILE A 115 -0.22 -11.35 -9.34
N ARG A 116 0.53 -12.45 -9.54
CA ARG A 116 1.50 -12.62 -10.63
C ARG A 116 0.88 -12.31 -11.98
N GLY A 117 1.31 -11.20 -12.59
CA GLY A 117 0.87 -10.76 -13.92
C GLY A 117 -0.57 -10.26 -13.98
N ARG A 118 -1.20 -9.98 -12.83
CA ARG A 118 -2.62 -9.57 -12.72
C ARG A 118 -2.78 -8.22 -12.05
N VAL A 119 -1.97 -7.90 -11.04
CA VAL A 119 -1.97 -6.64 -10.28
C VAL A 119 -0.58 -6.39 -9.70
N PHE A 120 -0.20 -5.13 -9.47
CA PHE A 120 1.02 -4.80 -8.72
C PHE A 120 0.76 -4.94 -7.21
N ALA A 121 1.81 -5.01 -6.39
CA ALA A 121 1.64 -5.01 -4.94
C ALA A 121 2.61 -4.09 -4.21
N ASP A 122 2.07 -3.32 -3.27
CA ASP A 122 2.84 -2.58 -2.27
C ASP A 122 2.86 -3.40 -0.98
N LEU A 123 4.05 -3.68 -0.44
CA LEU A 123 4.22 -4.56 0.71
C LEU A 123 4.60 -3.72 1.95
N ASP A 124 3.64 -3.50 2.84
CA ASP A 124 3.84 -2.80 4.11
C ASP A 124 4.39 -3.73 5.18
N LEU A 125 5.64 -3.53 5.60
CA LEU A 125 6.27 -4.42 6.58
C LEU A 125 5.98 -3.94 8.01
N LYS A 126 5.33 -4.78 8.82
CA LYS A 126 5.06 -4.47 10.23
C LYS A 126 6.31 -4.51 11.10
N ASP A 127 7.35 -5.19 10.62
CA ASP A 127 8.73 -5.02 11.09
C ASP A 127 9.63 -4.68 9.90
N ARG A 128 10.21 -3.47 9.90
CA ARG A 128 11.18 -3.05 8.88
C ARG A 128 12.43 -3.93 8.85
N GLY A 129 12.75 -4.65 9.93
CA GLY A 129 13.81 -5.66 9.94
C GLY A 129 13.64 -6.75 8.87
N LEU A 130 12.43 -6.94 8.33
CA LEU A 130 12.11 -7.93 7.31
C LEU A 130 12.48 -7.50 5.88
N PHE A 131 12.95 -6.26 5.64
CA PHE A 131 13.21 -5.72 4.30
C PHE A 131 14.03 -6.66 3.40
N SER A 132 15.20 -7.10 3.89
CA SER A 132 16.09 -7.97 3.11
C SER A 132 15.50 -9.37 2.87
N GLU A 133 14.72 -9.88 3.82
CA GLU A 133 14.07 -11.19 3.76
C GLU A 133 12.90 -11.19 2.77
N VAL A 134 12.05 -10.17 2.83
CA VAL A 134 10.92 -9.99 1.90
C VAL A 134 11.42 -9.73 0.48
N ALA A 135 12.48 -8.93 0.31
CA ALA A 135 13.10 -8.74 -1.00
C ALA A 135 13.68 -10.05 -1.57
N ALA A 136 14.28 -10.90 -0.72
CA ALA A 136 14.76 -12.22 -1.13
C ALA A 136 13.59 -13.12 -1.57
N CYS A 137 12.51 -13.19 -0.79
CA CYS A 137 11.30 -13.92 -1.15
C CYS A 137 10.71 -13.44 -2.49
N ALA A 138 10.64 -12.11 -2.69
CA ALA A 138 10.17 -11.54 -3.95
C ALA A 138 11.05 -11.95 -5.14
N ARG A 139 12.38 -11.99 -4.98
CA ARG A 139 13.28 -12.49 -6.03
C ARG A 139 13.11 -13.97 -6.30
N GLU A 140 13.07 -14.80 -5.27
CA GLU A 140 12.86 -16.25 -5.37
C GLU A 140 11.56 -16.59 -6.11
N MET A 141 10.51 -15.82 -5.85
CA MET A 141 9.21 -15.95 -6.51
C MET A 141 9.14 -15.29 -7.90
N ASN A 142 10.22 -14.67 -8.38
CA ASN A 142 10.23 -13.83 -9.59
C ASN A 142 9.18 -12.70 -9.56
N ALA A 143 8.93 -12.16 -8.37
CA ALA A 143 7.95 -11.12 -8.08
C ALA A 143 8.52 -9.70 -8.03
N ALA A 144 9.84 -9.55 -7.93
CA ALA A 144 10.52 -8.26 -7.87
C ALA A 144 10.07 -7.23 -8.93
N PRO A 145 9.74 -7.60 -10.19
CA PRO A 145 9.26 -6.64 -11.20
C PRO A 145 7.88 -6.02 -10.94
N TYR A 146 7.08 -6.57 -10.02
CA TYR A 146 5.69 -6.19 -9.79
C TYR A 146 5.33 -5.98 -8.31
N VAL A 147 6.32 -5.91 -7.42
CA VAL A 147 6.13 -5.54 -6.02
C VAL A 147 7.04 -4.38 -5.65
N ASP A 148 6.65 -3.57 -4.66
CA ASP A 148 7.52 -2.60 -4.03
C ASP A 148 7.58 -2.78 -2.51
N LEU A 149 8.64 -2.22 -1.91
CA LEU A 149 8.79 -2.10 -0.47
C LEU A 149 8.73 -0.63 -0.08
N LYS A 150 8.08 -0.34 1.03
CA LYS A 150 7.97 1.03 1.55
C LYS A 150 8.41 1.16 2.99
N THR A 151 9.03 2.29 3.30
CA THR A 151 9.21 2.74 4.69
C THR A 151 9.41 4.24 4.74
N ARG A 152 9.43 4.77 5.97
CA ARG A 152 9.64 6.18 6.24
C ARG A 152 11.04 6.64 5.87
N VAL A 153 11.10 7.81 5.26
CA VAL A 153 12.34 8.57 5.01
C VAL A 153 12.08 10.05 5.32
N MET A 154 12.24 10.40 6.60
CA MET A 154 12.08 11.74 7.16
C MET A 154 13.40 12.29 7.71
N THR A 155 14.38 11.42 7.98
CA THR A 155 15.68 11.78 8.53
C THR A 155 16.82 11.12 7.74
N ARG A 156 18.04 11.65 7.92
CA ARG A 156 19.26 11.04 7.39
C ARG A 156 19.46 9.61 7.89
N GLU A 157 19.16 9.35 9.16
CA GLU A 157 19.29 8.01 9.76
C GLU A 157 18.34 7.00 9.09
N GLU A 158 17.10 7.39 8.82
CA GLU A 158 16.14 6.54 8.11
C GLU A 158 16.60 6.27 6.66
N LEU A 159 17.14 7.28 5.97
CA LEU A 159 17.71 7.14 4.63
C LEU A 159 18.93 6.20 4.60
N ASP A 160 19.89 6.40 5.50
CA ASP A 160 21.10 5.58 5.60
C ASP A 160 20.73 4.12 5.92
N TRP A 161 19.68 3.91 6.74
CA TRP A 161 19.15 2.57 7.01
C TRP A 161 18.60 1.92 5.73
N VAL A 162 17.82 2.64 4.91
CA VAL A 162 17.29 2.11 3.64
C VAL A 162 18.42 1.74 2.68
N LEU A 163 19.43 2.62 2.54
CA LEU A 163 20.59 2.39 1.68
C LEU A 163 21.43 1.18 2.12
N ALA A 164 21.37 0.81 3.41
CA ALA A 164 22.03 -0.37 3.94
C ALA A 164 21.26 -1.69 3.70
N GLN A 165 20.00 -1.64 3.24
CA GLN A 165 19.19 -2.86 3.02
C GLN A 165 19.49 -3.52 1.68
N ASN A 166 19.49 -4.86 1.64
CA ASN A 166 19.69 -5.62 0.42
C ASN A 166 18.37 -5.85 -0.35
N ILE A 167 17.87 -4.80 -0.97
CA ILE A 167 16.62 -4.81 -1.74
C ILE A 167 16.84 -4.84 -3.26
N GLU A 168 18.01 -5.27 -3.72
CA GLU A 168 18.38 -5.26 -5.14
C GLU A 168 17.28 -5.85 -6.04
N GLY A 169 16.92 -5.12 -7.09
CA GLY A 169 15.91 -5.49 -8.07
C GLY A 169 14.45 -5.26 -7.63
N VAL A 170 14.19 -4.94 -6.37
CA VAL A 170 12.85 -4.61 -5.86
C VAL A 170 12.70 -3.08 -5.78
N PRO A 171 11.71 -2.49 -6.47
CA PRO A 171 11.38 -1.08 -6.34
C PRO A 171 11.16 -0.63 -4.89
N PHE A 172 11.54 0.61 -4.59
CA PHE A 172 11.36 1.22 -3.28
C PHE A 172 10.48 2.46 -3.37
N MET A 173 9.49 2.55 -2.49
CA MET A 173 8.68 3.75 -2.25
C MET A 173 9.07 4.38 -0.91
N ALA A 174 9.36 5.68 -0.93
CA ALA A 174 9.58 6.43 0.32
C ALA A 174 8.25 6.91 0.90
N MET A 175 8.05 6.77 2.21
CA MET A 175 7.01 7.50 2.93
C MET A 175 7.63 8.77 3.50
N ALA A 176 7.18 9.94 3.03
CA ALA A 176 7.80 11.22 3.37
C ALA A 176 6.77 12.28 3.76
N LYS A 177 7.23 13.32 4.47
CA LYS A 177 6.40 14.45 4.90
C LYS A 177 6.86 15.71 4.18
N PHE A 178 5.93 16.39 3.54
CA PHE A 178 6.14 17.66 2.88
C PHE A 178 5.42 18.75 3.68
N THR A 179 6.16 19.75 4.14
CA THR A 179 5.59 20.94 4.78
C THR A 179 6.06 22.19 4.07
N GLU A 180 5.32 23.29 4.24
CA GLU A 180 5.70 24.58 3.66
C GLU A 180 7.17 24.95 3.95
N THR A 181 7.65 24.66 5.15
CA THR A 181 9.03 24.95 5.59
C THR A 181 10.03 23.81 5.36
N GLY A 182 9.56 22.56 5.25
CA GLY A 182 10.41 21.36 5.17
C GLY A 182 10.56 20.79 3.76
N PHE A 183 9.82 21.30 2.77
CA PHE A 183 9.78 20.76 1.42
C PHE A 183 11.17 20.52 0.80
N GLN A 184 12.05 21.53 0.86
CA GLN A 184 13.38 21.46 0.24
C GLN A 184 14.30 20.43 0.93
N GLU A 185 14.19 20.30 2.25
CA GLU A 185 14.95 19.30 3.01
C GLU A 185 14.49 17.88 2.67
N THR A 186 13.18 17.65 2.62
CA THR A 186 12.61 16.37 2.20
C THR A 186 13.04 16.01 0.77
N MET A 187 12.94 16.96 -0.17
CA MET A 187 13.38 16.72 -1.56
C MET A 187 14.88 16.43 -1.67
N ALA A 188 15.72 17.09 -0.86
CA ALA A 188 17.15 16.82 -0.83
C ALA A 188 17.44 15.38 -0.37
N LEU A 189 16.78 14.91 0.70
CA LEU A 189 16.90 13.52 1.17
C LEU A 189 16.47 12.52 0.09
N LEU A 190 15.30 12.73 -0.52
CA LEU A 190 14.76 11.80 -1.52
C LEU A 190 15.58 11.75 -2.81
N SER A 191 16.32 12.82 -3.14
CA SER A 191 17.16 12.87 -4.34
C SER A 191 18.30 11.85 -4.37
N GLU A 192 18.69 11.31 -3.20
CA GLU A 192 19.77 10.33 -3.07
C GLU A 192 19.31 8.90 -3.36
N ILE A 193 18.04 8.60 -3.10
CA ILE A 193 17.41 7.29 -3.37
C ILE A 193 16.50 7.27 -4.59
N LYS A 194 16.06 8.44 -5.07
CA LYS A 194 15.24 8.64 -6.28
C LYS A 194 14.07 7.65 -6.37
N PRO A 195 13.20 7.61 -5.34
CA PRO A 195 12.09 6.67 -5.35
C PRO A 195 11.15 7.00 -6.50
N PHE A 196 10.68 5.98 -7.22
CA PHE A 196 9.76 6.14 -8.36
C PHE A 196 8.36 6.63 -7.92
N MET A 197 8.06 6.46 -6.64
CA MET A 197 6.80 6.81 -6.01
C MET A 197 7.06 7.24 -4.56
N CYS A 198 6.24 8.15 -4.03
CA CYS A 198 6.32 8.56 -2.64
C CYS A 198 4.93 8.64 -2.01
N GLU A 199 4.73 7.89 -0.93
CA GLU A 199 3.58 8.06 -0.04
C GLU A 199 3.78 9.34 0.76
N MET A 200 2.90 10.31 0.53
CA MET A 200 3.05 11.64 1.10
C MET A 200 2.16 11.82 2.31
N ARG A 201 2.74 12.42 3.34
CA ARG A 201 2.02 13.25 4.30
C ARG A 201 2.31 14.70 4.01
N PHE A 202 1.33 15.57 4.15
CA PHE A 202 1.53 17.01 3.98
C PHE A 202 0.67 17.79 4.97
N ASP A 203 1.12 18.99 5.33
CA ASP A 203 0.36 19.90 6.18
C ASP A 203 -0.63 20.75 5.38
N ARG A 204 -0.29 21.05 4.12
CA ARG A 204 -1.04 21.92 3.22
C ARG A 204 -0.99 21.39 1.80
N LEU A 205 -2.15 21.34 1.14
CA LEU A 205 -2.23 20.87 -0.24
C LEU A 205 -1.49 21.82 -1.22
N GLU A 206 -1.44 23.12 -0.92
CA GLU A 206 -0.71 24.09 -1.75
C GLU A 206 0.77 23.75 -1.86
N THR A 207 1.39 23.22 -0.79
CA THR A 207 2.79 22.77 -0.82
C THR A 207 3.01 21.70 -1.89
N ILE A 208 2.03 20.83 -2.13
CA ILE A 208 2.10 19.81 -3.18
C ILE A 208 1.83 20.45 -4.55
N ALA A 209 0.72 21.20 -4.66
CA ALA A 209 0.27 21.78 -5.93
C ALA A 209 1.29 22.75 -6.54
N ASP A 210 1.88 23.62 -5.71
CA ASP A 210 2.83 24.65 -6.14
C ASP A 210 4.17 24.04 -6.58
N ASN A 211 4.52 22.85 -6.06
CA ASN A 211 5.79 22.18 -6.35
C ASN A 211 5.66 20.98 -7.30
N ARG A 212 4.51 20.79 -7.95
CA ARG A 212 4.23 19.67 -8.87
C ARG A 212 5.29 19.45 -9.95
N GLN A 213 5.95 20.50 -10.42
CA GLN A 213 6.99 20.38 -11.45
C GLN A 213 8.25 19.72 -10.89
N MET A 214 8.63 20.05 -9.65
CA MET A 214 9.81 19.46 -9.01
C MET A 214 9.64 17.95 -8.79
N PHE A 215 8.44 17.51 -8.43
CA PHE A 215 8.12 16.09 -8.32
C PHE A 215 8.21 15.37 -9.68
N ARG A 216 7.69 15.98 -10.75
CA ARG A 216 7.78 15.44 -12.11
C ARG A 216 9.23 15.36 -12.59
N ASP A 217 10.02 16.40 -12.36
CA ASP A 217 11.44 16.44 -12.75
C ASP A 217 12.25 15.40 -11.98
N ALA A 218 11.84 15.07 -10.74
CA ALA A 218 12.40 13.98 -9.95
C ALA A 218 11.93 12.58 -10.40
N GLY A 219 10.97 12.49 -11.33
CA GLY A 219 10.39 11.21 -11.76
C GLY A 219 9.57 10.51 -10.68
N MET A 220 9.05 11.26 -9.70
CA MET A 220 8.41 10.72 -8.51
C MET A 220 6.88 10.85 -8.61
N ALA A 221 6.19 9.72 -8.71
CA ALA A 221 4.74 9.69 -8.59
C ALA A 221 4.32 9.95 -7.13
N LEU A 222 3.18 10.62 -6.98
CA LEU A 222 2.68 11.04 -5.69
C LEU A 222 1.52 10.15 -5.24
N TRP A 223 1.74 9.44 -4.14
CA TRP A 223 0.77 8.57 -3.48
C TRP A 223 0.15 9.28 -2.29
N THR A 224 -1.17 9.15 -2.13
CA THR A 224 -1.87 9.56 -0.91
C THR A 224 -2.91 8.54 -0.47
N ASN A 225 -3.21 8.56 0.82
CA ASN A 225 -4.20 7.68 1.44
C ASN A 225 -5.50 8.47 1.61
N THR A 226 -6.62 7.89 1.18
CA THR A 226 -7.96 8.40 1.46
C THR A 226 -8.72 7.54 2.48
N LEU A 227 -8.01 6.73 3.25
CA LEU A 227 -8.58 5.82 4.25
C LEU A 227 -9.35 6.57 5.34
N ASN A 228 -10.36 5.95 5.94
CA ASN A 228 -11.11 6.53 7.07
C ASN A 228 -10.33 6.43 8.40
N MET A 229 -9.09 6.89 8.40
CA MET A 229 -8.12 6.80 9.50
C MET A 229 -7.48 8.16 9.76
N GLU A 230 -6.97 8.35 10.99
CA GLU A 230 -6.32 9.59 11.41
C GLU A 230 -5.17 10.01 10.46
N ALA A 231 -4.44 9.03 9.93
CA ALA A 231 -3.31 9.27 9.04
C ALA A 231 -3.68 9.99 7.72
N SER A 232 -4.93 9.90 7.27
CA SER A 232 -5.42 10.57 6.06
C SER A 232 -5.90 12.01 6.34
N GLY A 233 -6.02 12.42 7.61
CA GLY A 233 -6.50 13.74 7.98
C GLY A 233 -7.92 14.00 7.52
N GLU A 234 -8.13 15.06 6.73
CA GLU A 234 -9.45 15.39 6.15
C GLU A 234 -9.74 14.67 4.82
N TRP A 235 -8.73 14.03 4.23
CA TRP A 235 -8.82 13.36 2.94
C TRP A 235 -9.36 11.94 3.14
N VAL A 236 -10.67 11.79 3.30
CA VAL A 236 -11.25 10.49 3.68
C VAL A 236 -12.34 10.01 2.73
N ASP A 237 -12.39 8.70 2.53
CA ASP A 237 -13.28 8.00 1.62
C ASP A 237 -14.74 8.29 1.97
N LYS A 238 -15.09 8.38 3.25
CA LYS A 238 -16.44 8.74 3.69
C LYS A 238 -16.93 10.05 3.07
N THR A 239 -16.05 11.05 2.94
CA THR A 239 -16.40 12.32 2.28
C THR A 239 -16.41 12.13 0.77
N ALA A 240 -15.41 11.44 0.22
CA ALA A 240 -15.28 11.18 -1.22
C ALA A 240 -16.49 10.43 -1.82
N LEU A 241 -17.09 9.51 -1.07
CA LEU A 241 -18.30 8.78 -1.50
C LEU A 241 -19.51 9.70 -1.69
N THR A 242 -19.55 10.84 -0.99
CA THR A 242 -20.66 11.81 -1.08
C THR A 242 -20.34 12.99 -1.99
N ASP A 243 -19.08 13.41 -2.03
CA ASP A 243 -18.58 14.54 -2.78
C ASP A 243 -17.16 14.21 -3.28
N PRO A 244 -17.04 13.43 -4.37
CA PRO A 244 -15.75 12.89 -4.81
C PRO A 244 -14.79 13.97 -5.31
N ASP A 245 -15.31 15.08 -5.86
CA ASP A 245 -14.47 16.20 -6.30
C ASP A 245 -13.81 16.92 -5.11
N ARG A 246 -14.47 16.97 -3.96
CA ARG A 246 -13.91 17.55 -2.75
C ARG A 246 -12.69 16.81 -2.21
N ILE A 247 -12.60 15.49 -2.43
CA ILE A 247 -11.47 14.67 -1.97
C ILE A 247 -10.61 14.26 -3.17
N TRP A 248 -11.02 13.24 -3.92
CA TRP A 248 -10.25 12.67 -5.02
C TRP A 248 -9.96 13.70 -6.09
N GLY A 249 -10.95 14.50 -6.51
CA GLY A 249 -10.75 15.51 -7.54
C GLY A 249 -9.75 16.59 -7.14
N THR A 250 -9.90 17.14 -5.94
CA THR A 250 -9.04 18.18 -5.39
C THR A 250 -7.59 17.69 -5.24
N LEU A 251 -7.39 16.45 -4.78
CA LEU A 251 -6.06 15.83 -4.69
C LEU A 251 -5.45 15.58 -6.08
N MET A 252 -6.25 15.13 -7.06
CA MET A 252 -5.80 14.96 -8.45
C MET A 252 -5.38 16.29 -9.09
N ASP A 253 -6.13 17.36 -8.85
CA ASP A 253 -5.82 18.70 -9.37
C ASP A 253 -4.53 19.27 -8.77
N ALA A 254 -4.16 18.86 -7.55
CA ALA A 254 -2.87 19.16 -6.95
C ALA A 254 -1.70 18.35 -7.55
N GLY A 255 -1.97 17.36 -8.41
CA GLY A 255 -0.97 16.54 -9.09
C GLY A 255 -0.73 15.16 -8.45
N ILE A 256 -1.56 14.75 -7.50
CA ILE A 256 -1.51 13.41 -6.91
C ILE A 256 -2.07 12.40 -7.92
N SER A 257 -1.39 11.26 -8.08
CA SER A 257 -1.70 10.31 -9.15
C SER A 257 -1.77 8.86 -8.71
N VAL A 258 -1.60 8.57 -7.42
CA VAL A 258 -1.76 7.22 -6.85
C VAL A 258 -2.56 7.35 -5.57
N PHE A 259 -3.63 6.56 -5.44
CA PHE A 259 -4.63 6.70 -4.39
C PHE A 259 -4.86 5.37 -3.70
N GLN A 260 -4.52 5.31 -2.40
CA GLN A 260 -4.87 4.21 -1.54
C GLN A 260 -6.19 4.45 -0.85
N THR A 261 -7.12 3.53 -1.03
CA THR A 261 -8.53 3.66 -0.63
C THR A 261 -9.08 2.32 -0.15
N ASP A 262 -10.06 2.37 0.75
CA ASP A 262 -10.91 1.22 1.09
C ASP A 262 -12.07 1.07 0.07
N GLU A 263 -12.27 2.06 -0.80
CA GLU A 263 -13.38 2.17 -1.75
C GLU A 263 -12.92 2.12 -3.24
N PRO A 264 -12.13 1.11 -3.67
CA PRO A 264 -11.52 1.09 -5.00
C PRO A 264 -12.54 1.08 -6.14
N GLU A 265 -13.72 0.49 -5.94
CA GLU A 265 -14.79 0.46 -6.95
C GLU A 265 -15.44 1.84 -7.16
N ALA A 266 -15.65 2.57 -6.07
CA ALA A 266 -16.18 3.93 -6.12
C ALA A 266 -15.18 4.88 -6.79
N LEU A 267 -13.90 4.79 -6.42
CA LEU A 267 -12.84 5.56 -7.06
C LEU A 267 -12.72 5.22 -8.56
N LYS A 268 -12.80 3.94 -8.95
CA LYS A 268 -12.81 3.54 -10.37
C LYS A 268 -13.97 4.15 -11.14
N THR A 269 -15.16 4.17 -10.54
CA THR A 269 -16.36 4.75 -11.14
C THR A 269 -16.20 6.26 -11.31
N TYR A 270 -15.67 6.94 -10.30
CA TYR A 270 -15.38 8.36 -10.36
C TYR A 270 -14.36 8.71 -11.44
N LEU A 271 -13.25 7.99 -11.55
CA LEU A 271 -12.24 8.21 -12.59
C LEU A 271 -12.83 8.08 -14.00
N LYS A 272 -13.70 7.09 -14.23
CA LYS A 272 -14.39 6.93 -15.52
C LYS A 272 -15.30 8.13 -15.82
N ALA A 273 -16.02 8.65 -14.82
CA ALA A 273 -16.90 9.80 -14.97
C ALA A 273 -16.12 11.10 -15.21
N ARG A 274 -15.01 11.32 -14.50
CA ARG A 274 -14.17 12.52 -14.62
C ARG A 274 -13.49 12.64 -16.00
N ARG A 275 -13.31 11.52 -16.71
CA ARG A 275 -12.77 11.50 -18.08
C ARG A 275 -13.79 11.87 -19.16
N ALA A 276 -15.08 11.72 -18.88
CA ALA A 276 -16.18 11.88 -19.84
C ALA A 276 -16.57 13.36 -20.01
#